data_AF-A0A834AI99-F1
#
_entry.id   AF-A0A834AI99-F1
#
_cell.length_a   1.000
_cell.length_b   1.000
_cell.length_c   1.000
_cell.angle_alpha   90.00
_cell.angle_beta   90.00
_cell.angle_gamma   90.00
#
_symmetry.space_group_name_H-M   'P 1'
#
loop_
_entity.id
_entity.type
_entity.pdbx_description
1 polymer ?
#
loop_
_entity_poly.entity_id
_entity_poly.type
_entity_poly.pdbx_seq_one_letter_code
_entity_poly.pdbx_strand_id
1 'polypeptide(L)'
;MVTKNDVMNLLESAGFSRSNPYYIVKQGKINQMATAPDSQRLKLLREVAGTRVYDERKEESISLMKETEGKREKINELLKYIEERLHTLEEEKEELAQYQKWDKMRRALEYTIYNQELNETRAKLDELSAKRETSGEKSRQLRDAQQDARDKMEDIERQVRELKTKISAMKEEKEQLSAERQEQIKQRTKLELKAKDLQDELAGNSEQRKRLLKERQKLLEKIEEKQKELAETEPKFNSVKEKEERGIARLAQATQERTDLYAKQGRGSQFTSKEERDKWIKKELKSLDQAINDKKRQIAAIHKDLEDTEANKEKNLEQYNKLDQDLNEVKARVEELDRKYYEVKNKKDELQSERNYLWREENAEQQALAAKREDLEKKQQLLRAATGKAILNGIDSINKVLDHFRRKGINQHVQNGYHGIVMNNFECEPAFYTCVEVTAGNRLFYHIVDSDEVSTKILMEFNKMNLPGEVTFLPLNKLDVRDTAYPETNDAIPMISKLRYNPRFDKAFKHVFGKTLICRSMEVSTQLARAFTMDCITLEGDQVSHRGALTGGYYDTRKSRLELQKDVRKAEEELGFPKNAD
;
A
#
# COMPACT_ATOMS: atom_id res chain seq x y z
N MET A 1 -62.71 7.93 -97.08
CA MET A 1 -63.91 7.16 -96.71
C MET A 1 -64.93 8.13 -96.18
N VAL A 2 -66.08 8.28 -96.84
CA VAL A 2 -67.19 9.09 -96.31
C VAL A 2 -67.85 8.32 -95.17
N THR A 3 -68.14 8.99 -94.06
CA THR A 3 -68.82 8.33 -92.94
C THR A 3 -70.30 8.14 -93.27
N LYS A 4 -70.93 7.12 -92.68
CA LYS A 4 -72.35 6.83 -92.89
C LYS A 4 -73.24 8.05 -92.59
N ASN A 5 -72.89 8.86 -91.59
CA ASN A 5 -73.65 10.05 -91.23
C ASN A 5 -73.52 11.16 -92.27
N ASP A 6 -72.34 11.34 -92.87
CA ASP A 6 -72.15 12.37 -93.90
C ASP A 6 -72.95 12.04 -95.16
N VAL A 7 -72.97 10.77 -95.57
CA VAL A 7 -73.80 10.31 -96.70
C VAL A 7 -75.29 10.48 -96.40
N MET A 8 -75.72 10.17 -95.17
CA MET A 8 -77.11 10.32 -94.76
C MET A 8 -77.56 11.78 -94.70
N ASN A 9 -76.74 12.67 -94.13
CA ASN A 9 -77.01 14.11 -94.08
C ASN A 9 -77.05 14.72 -95.49
N LEU A 10 -76.17 14.26 -96.40
CA LEU A 10 -76.17 14.68 -97.80
C LEU A 10 -77.48 14.27 -98.50
N LEU A 11 -77.92 13.02 -98.33
CA LEU A 11 -79.17 12.53 -98.92
C LEU A 11 -80.40 13.26 -98.35
N GLU A 12 -80.46 13.50 -97.03
CA GLU A 12 -81.54 14.29 -96.42
C GLU A 12 -81.52 15.75 -96.89
N SER A 13 -80.34 16.37 -97.04
CA SER A 13 -80.21 17.74 -97.59
C SER A 13 -80.63 17.85 -99.06
N ALA A 14 -80.51 16.76 -99.82
CA ALA A 14 -80.94 16.66 -101.21
C ALA A 14 -82.46 16.37 -101.36
N GLY A 15 -83.21 16.25 -100.26
CA GLY A 15 -84.65 16.02 -100.26
C GLY A 15 -85.06 14.55 -100.27
N PHE A 16 -84.12 13.61 -100.13
CA PHE A 16 -84.44 12.19 -99.96
C PHE A 16 -84.70 11.89 -98.49
N SER A 17 -85.90 11.39 -98.16
CA SER A 17 -86.17 10.96 -96.79
C SER A 17 -85.52 9.61 -96.48
N ARG A 18 -84.80 9.54 -95.36
CA ARG A 18 -84.15 8.33 -94.81
C ARG A 18 -85.14 7.22 -94.45
N SER A 19 -86.35 7.56 -93.99
CA SER A 19 -87.22 6.61 -93.27
C SER A 19 -88.43 6.18 -94.08
N ASN A 20 -88.98 7.05 -94.94
CA ASN A 20 -90.11 6.70 -95.80
C ASN A 20 -90.02 7.38 -97.17
N PRO A 21 -89.57 6.66 -98.23
CA PRO A 21 -89.63 7.19 -99.58
C PRO A 21 -91.08 7.18 -100.04
N TYR A 22 -91.77 8.31 -99.86
CA TYR A 22 -93.13 8.52 -100.38
C TYR A 22 -93.20 8.29 -101.90
N TYR A 23 -92.06 8.44 -102.59
CA TYR A 23 -91.87 8.23 -104.02
C TYR A 23 -91.54 6.77 -104.42
N ILE A 24 -91.40 5.83 -103.47
CA ILE A 24 -91.19 4.39 -103.75
C ILE A 24 -92.36 3.57 -103.18
N VAL A 25 -93.27 3.17 -104.07
CA VAL A 25 -94.44 2.36 -103.71
C VAL A 25 -94.14 0.88 -103.93
N LYS A 26 -94.06 0.11 -102.83
CA LYS A 26 -93.99 -1.36 -102.89
C LYS A 26 -95.38 -1.96 -103.12
N GLN A 27 -95.46 -3.12 -103.77
CA GLN A 27 -96.74 -3.80 -104.03
C GLN A 27 -97.51 -4.01 -102.70
N GLY A 28 -98.78 -3.59 -102.65
CA GLY A 28 -99.65 -3.67 -101.46
C GLY A 28 -99.65 -2.45 -100.52
N LYS A 29 -98.70 -1.51 -100.64
CA LYS A 29 -98.61 -0.33 -99.73
C LYS A 29 -99.70 0.73 -99.93
N ILE A 30 -100.35 0.77 -101.09
CA ILE A 30 -101.41 1.77 -101.40
C ILE A 30 -102.61 1.58 -100.45
N ASN A 31 -103.02 0.33 -100.20
CA ASN A 31 -104.13 0.04 -99.30
C ASN A 31 -103.78 0.40 -97.84
N GLN A 32 -102.50 0.24 -97.47
CA GLN A 32 -101.97 0.60 -96.15
C GLN A 32 -101.95 2.12 -95.92
N MET A 33 -101.65 2.94 -96.94
CA MET A 33 -101.76 4.40 -96.86
C MET A 33 -103.22 4.87 -96.71
N ALA A 34 -104.15 4.21 -97.39
CA ALA A 34 -105.57 4.53 -97.32
C ALA A 34 -106.17 4.19 -95.94
N THR A 35 -105.71 3.10 -95.30
CA THR A 35 -106.20 2.62 -94.00
C THR A 35 -105.37 3.08 -92.79
N ALA A 36 -104.26 3.78 -92.99
CA ALA A 36 -103.42 4.28 -91.89
C ALA A 36 -104.15 5.34 -91.04
N PRO A 37 -103.90 5.39 -89.71
CA PRO A 37 -104.44 6.42 -88.84
C PRO A 37 -103.89 7.81 -89.18
N ASP A 38 -104.68 8.85 -88.90
CA ASP A 38 -104.37 10.24 -89.26
C ASP A 38 -103.04 10.75 -88.67
N SER A 39 -102.64 10.24 -87.50
CA SER A 39 -101.34 10.56 -86.88
C SER A 39 -100.15 10.09 -87.72
N GLN A 40 -100.28 8.92 -88.38
CA GLN A 40 -99.24 8.36 -89.25
C GLN A 40 -99.21 9.08 -90.60
N ARG A 41 -100.38 9.50 -91.10
CA ARG A 41 -100.49 10.33 -92.31
C ARG A 41 -99.91 11.74 -92.08
N LEU A 42 -100.14 12.32 -90.90
CA LEU A 42 -99.54 13.59 -90.49
C LEU A 42 -98.03 13.49 -90.31
N LYS A 43 -97.53 12.39 -89.71
CA LYS A 43 -96.09 12.15 -89.56
C LYS A 43 -95.40 12.08 -90.93
N LEU A 44 -96.01 11.40 -91.89
CA LEU A 44 -95.54 11.38 -93.27
C LEU A 44 -95.57 12.77 -93.91
N LEU A 45 -96.65 13.54 -93.72
CA LEU A 45 -96.76 14.89 -94.28
C LEU A 45 -95.68 15.83 -93.70
N ARG A 46 -95.37 15.72 -92.40
CA ARG A 46 -94.26 16.44 -91.74
C ARG A 46 -92.88 15.99 -92.25
N GLU A 47 -92.73 14.70 -92.55
CA GLU A 47 -91.52 14.15 -93.15
C GLU A 47 -91.32 14.67 -94.58
N VAL A 48 -92.39 14.75 -95.37
CA VAL A 48 -92.39 15.34 -96.73
C VAL A 48 -92.14 16.85 -96.70
N ALA A 49 -92.67 17.56 -95.70
CA ALA A 49 -92.40 18.98 -95.48
C ALA A 49 -90.98 19.26 -94.97
N GLY A 50 -90.18 18.24 -94.65
CA GLY A 50 -88.80 18.37 -94.20
C GLY A 50 -88.62 18.95 -92.79
N THR A 51 -89.70 19.12 -92.01
CA THR A 51 -89.65 19.80 -90.70
C THR A 51 -89.08 18.91 -89.58
N ARG A 52 -88.96 17.59 -89.81
CA ARG A 52 -88.51 16.62 -88.80
C ARG A 52 -87.08 16.87 -88.30
N VAL A 53 -86.14 17.15 -89.21
CA VAL A 53 -84.72 17.37 -88.85
C VAL A 53 -84.56 18.64 -88.01
N TYR A 54 -85.35 19.67 -88.33
CA TYR A 54 -85.40 20.90 -87.54
C TYR A 54 -85.94 20.63 -86.13
N ASP A 55 -87.04 19.90 -86.01
CA ASP A 55 -87.63 19.55 -84.70
C ASP A 55 -86.66 18.71 -83.84
N GLU A 56 -85.99 17.69 -84.41
CA GLU A 56 -85.00 16.87 -83.70
C GLU A 56 -83.79 17.70 -83.23
N ARG A 57 -83.20 18.54 -84.09
CA ARG A 57 -82.08 19.41 -83.71
C ARG A 57 -82.47 20.47 -82.70
N LYS A 58 -83.71 20.97 -82.77
CA LYS A 58 -84.25 21.92 -81.80
C LYS A 58 -84.39 21.26 -80.43
N GLU A 59 -84.94 20.05 -80.34
CA GLU A 59 -85.05 19.31 -79.08
C GLU A 59 -83.67 19.01 -78.48
N GLU A 60 -82.70 18.58 -79.30
CA GLU A 60 -81.32 18.34 -78.86
C GLU A 60 -80.64 19.63 -78.35
N SER A 61 -80.79 20.74 -79.09
CA SER A 61 -80.22 22.03 -78.71
C SER A 61 -80.86 22.59 -77.42
N ILE A 62 -82.17 22.40 -77.24
CA ILE A 62 -82.86 22.78 -75.99
C ILE A 62 -82.32 21.96 -74.81
N SER A 63 -82.07 20.65 -75.00
CA SER A 63 -81.47 19.82 -73.94
C SER A 63 -80.06 20.29 -73.58
N LEU A 64 -79.22 20.56 -74.58
CA LEU A 64 -77.87 21.09 -74.34
C LEU A 64 -77.91 22.47 -73.66
N MET A 65 -78.84 23.33 -74.07
CA MET A 65 -79.01 24.65 -73.47
C MET A 65 -79.36 24.53 -71.99
N LYS A 66 -80.26 23.59 -71.63
CA LYS A 66 -80.60 23.29 -70.24
C LYS A 66 -79.39 22.78 -69.43
N GLU A 67 -78.54 21.94 -70.02
CA GLU A 67 -77.28 21.53 -69.36
C GLU A 67 -76.32 22.70 -69.16
N THR A 68 -76.20 23.59 -70.15
CA THR A 68 -75.33 24.77 -70.03
C THR A 68 -75.83 25.76 -68.99
N GLU A 69 -77.16 25.88 -68.83
CA GLU A 69 -77.77 26.71 -67.80
C GLU A 69 -77.44 26.19 -66.39
N GLY A 70 -77.53 24.87 -66.17
CA GLY A 70 -77.09 24.24 -64.92
C GLY A 70 -75.58 24.39 -64.66
N LYS A 71 -74.74 24.31 -65.70
CA LYS A 71 -73.30 24.61 -65.56
C LYS A 71 -73.06 26.07 -65.18
N ARG A 72 -73.81 27.01 -65.76
CA ARG A 72 -73.71 28.44 -65.42
C ARG A 72 -74.11 28.73 -63.98
N GLU A 73 -75.18 28.10 -63.51
CA GLU A 73 -75.62 28.22 -62.11
C GLU A 73 -74.54 27.74 -61.15
N LYS A 74 -73.94 26.58 -61.43
CA LYS A 74 -72.84 26.04 -60.61
C LYS A 74 -71.59 26.92 -60.63
N ILE A 75 -71.26 27.54 -61.76
CA ILE A 75 -70.16 28.50 -61.86
C ILE A 75 -70.44 29.73 -60.98
N ASN A 76 -71.67 30.25 -61.02
CA ASN A 76 -72.04 31.42 -60.21
C ASN A 76 -72.00 31.11 -58.70
N GLU A 77 -72.41 29.91 -58.30
CA GLU A 77 -72.29 29.46 -56.91
C GLU A 77 -70.83 29.38 -56.47
N LEU A 78 -69.95 28.80 -57.30
CA LEU A 78 -68.51 28.78 -57.02
C LEU A 78 -67.89 30.17 -56.97
N LEU A 79 -68.31 31.09 -57.84
CA LEU A 79 -67.84 32.48 -57.80
C LEU A 79 -68.23 33.15 -56.49
N LYS A 80 -69.46 32.96 -56.02
CA LYS A 80 -69.90 33.49 -54.73
C LYS A 80 -69.07 32.95 -53.56
N TYR A 81 -68.76 31.65 -53.57
CA TYR A 81 -67.88 31.05 -52.57
C TYR A 81 -66.45 31.62 -52.62
N ILE A 82 -65.91 31.85 -53.83
CA ILE A 82 -64.59 32.47 -54.01
C ILE A 82 -64.58 33.91 -53.49
N GLU A 83 -65.63 34.69 -53.73
CA GLU A 83 -65.76 36.06 -53.21
C GLU A 83 -65.81 36.08 -51.67
N GLU A 84 -66.57 35.18 -51.06
CA GLU A 84 -66.60 35.03 -49.60
C GLU A 84 -65.21 34.65 -49.05
N ARG A 85 -64.52 33.70 -49.72
CA ARG A 85 -63.18 33.30 -49.31
C ARG A 85 -62.15 34.41 -49.46
N LEU A 86 -62.27 35.25 -50.50
CA LEU A 86 -61.44 36.43 -50.69
C LEU A 86 -61.66 37.46 -49.57
N HIS A 87 -62.90 37.67 -49.12
CA HIS A 87 -63.18 38.56 -48.00
C HIS A 87 -62.54 38.05 -46.70
N THR A 88 -62.67 36.75 -46.38
CA THR A 88 -61.99 36.15 -45.22
C THR A 88 -60.48 36.32 -45.31
N LEU A 89 -59.91 36.13 -46.49
CA LEU A 89 -58.46 36.27 -46.70
C LEU A 89 -57.96 37.71 -46.53
N GLU A 90 -58.77 38.70 -46.89
CA GLU A 90 -58.45 40.11 -46.62
C GLU A 90 -58.47 40.42 -45.12
N GLU A 91 -59.43 39.86 -44.37
CA GLU A 91 -59.47 39.97 -42.90
C GLU A 91 -58.26 39.30 -42.23
N GLU A 92 -57.92 38.08 -42.66
CA GLU A 92 -56.72 37.35 -42.19
C GLU A 92 -55.42 38.13 -42.49
N LYS A 93 -55.36 38.82 -43.64
CA LYS A 93 -54.21 39.67 -44.00
C LYS A 93 -54.07 40.86 -43.07
N GLU A 94 -55.16 41.54 -42.72
CA GLU A 94 -55.13 42.66 -41.77
C GLU A 94 -54.74 42.19 -40.37
N GLU A 95 -55.26 41.03 -39.93
CA GLU A 95 -54.86 40.42 -38.65
C GLU A 95 -53.36 40.06 -38.64
N LEU A 96 -52.85 39.48 -39.73
CA LEU A 96 -51.43 39.17 -39.88
C LEU A 96 -50.56 40.44 -39.86
N ALA A 97 -51.02 41.54 -40.47
CA ALA A 97 -50.30 42.81 -40.44
C ALA A 97 -50.19 43.37 -39.02
N GLN A 98 -51.28 43.29 -38.24
CA GLN A 98 -51.27 43.67 -36.82
C GLN A 98 -50.35 42.77 -36.00
N TYR A 99 -50.40 41.45 -36.21
CA TYR A 99 -49.50 40.50 -35.58
C TYR A 99 -48.04 40.83 -35.88
N GLN A 100 -47.68 41.07 -37.15
CA GLN A 100 -46.30 41.40 -37.53
C GLN A 100 -45.81 42.70 -36.88
N LYS A 101 -46.69 43.71 -36.73
CA LYS A 101 -46.36 44.94 -36.01
C LYS A 101 -46.01 44.65 -34.55
N TRP A 102 -46.83 43.85 -33.87
CA TRP A 102 -46.60 43.50 -32.47
C TRP A 102 -45.41 42.55 -32.28
N ASP A 103 -45.17 41.60 -33.19
CA ASP A 103 -44.00 40.73 -33.13
C ASP A 103 -42.69 41.53 -33.33
N LYS A 104 -42.66 42.50 -34.25
CA LYS A 104 -41.51 43.41 -34.38
C LYS A 104 -41.23 44.16 -33.09
N MET A 105 -42.28 44.65 -32.40
CA MET A 105 -42.12 45.33 -31.12
C MET A 105 -41.65 44.36 -30.02
N ARG A 106 -42.23 43.15 -29.95
CA ARG A 106 -41.81 42.09 -29.02
C ARG A 106 -40.33 41.77 -29.19
N ARG A 107 -39.88 41.56 -30.43
CA ARG A 107 -38.46 41.28 -30.75
C ARG A 107 -37.53 42.42 -30.41
N ALA A 108 -37.96 43.67 -30.59
CA ALA A 108 -37.18 44.85 -30.20
C ALA A 108 -37.02 44.94 -28.67
N LEU A 109 -38.10 44.68 -27.91
CA LEU A 109 -38.05 44.63 -26.45
C LEU A 109 -37.21 43.46 -25.94
N GLU A 110 -37.37 42.28 -26.54
CA GLU A 110 -36.58 41.08 -26.23
C GLU A 110 -35.08 41.34 -26.43
N TYR A 111 -34.69 41.94 -27.56
CA TYR A 111 -33.30 42.36 -27.78
C TYR A 111 -32.82 43.39 -26.75
N THR A 112 -33.68 44.34 -26.36
CA THR A 112 -33.34 45.37 -25.37
C THR A 112 -33.08 44.76 -23.99
N ILE A 113 -33.92 43.81 -23.57
CA ILE A 113 -33.75 43.06 -22.31
C ILE A 113 -32.45 42.26 -22.35
N TYR A 114 -32.21 41.49 -23.42
CA TYR A 114 -30.96 40.72 -23.54
C TYR A 114 -29.72 41.61 -23.56
N ASN A 115 -29.79 42.79 -24.19
CA ASN A 115 -28.67 43.73 -24.16
C ASN A 115 -28.44 44.28 -22.74
N GLN A 116 -29.50 44.51 -21.96
CA GLN A 116 -29.39 44.92 -20.56
C GLN A 116 -28.79 43.82 -19.68
N GLU A 117 -29.27 42.57 -19.82
CA GLU A 117 -28.73 41.41 -19.10
C GLU A 117 -27.25 41.16 -19.45
N LEU A 118 -26.89 41.33 -20.72
CA LEU A 118 -25.50 41.22 -21.19
C LEU A 118 -24.61 42.30 -20.59
N ASN A 119 -25.10 43.54 -20.48
CA ASN A 119 -24.36 44.62 -19.81
C ASN A 119 -24.22 44.37 -18.31
N GLU A 120 -25.26 43.89 -17.64
CA GLU A 120 -25.19 43.51 -16.22
C GLU A 120 -24.20 42.36 -15.99
N THR A 121 -24.20 41.37 -16.88
CA THR A 121 -23.27 40.25 -16.84
C THR A 121 -21.82 40.71 -17.02
N ARG A 122 -21.57 41.64 -17.95
CA ARG A 122 -20.25 42.26 -18.13
C ARG A 122 -19.80 43.01 -16.88
N ALA A 123 -20.67 43.82 -16.28
CA ALA A 123 -20.35 44.53 -15.04
C ALA A 123 -20.00 43.57 -13.88
N LYS A 124 -20.75 42.47 -13.74
CA LYS A 124 -20.43 41.42 -12.75
C LYS A 124 -19.10 40.73 -13.03
N LEU A 125 -18.76 40.51 -14.30
CA LEU A 125 -17.49 39.92 -14.72
C LEU A 125 -16.31 40.85 -14.39
N ASP A 126 -16.46 42.14 -14.65
CA ASP A 126 -15.47 43.16 -14.31
C ASP A 126 -15.26 43.24 -12.78
N GLU A 127 -16.34 43.23 -11.99
CA GLU A 127 -16.27 43.19 -10.52
C GLU A 127 -15.53 41.94 -10.01
N LEU A 128 -15.83 40.77 -10.59
CA LEU A 128 -15.15 39.50 -10.27
C LEU A 128 -13.66 39.56 -10.65
N SER A 129 -13.32 40.18 -11.78
CA SER A 129 -11.93 40.35 -12.21
C SER A 129 -11.14 41.23 -11.23
N ALA A 130 -11.72 42.34 -10.78
CA ALA A 130 -11.11 43.23 -9.79
C ALA A 130 -10.96 42.53 -8.42
N LYS A 131 -11.96 41.76 -7.99
CA LYS A 131 -11.85 40.92 -6.78
C LYS A 131 -10.74 39.88 -6.89
N ARG A 132 -10.56 39.29 -8.08
CA ARG A 132 -9.49 38.30 -8.32
C ARG A 132 -8.11 38.96 -8.27
N GLU A 133 -7.95 40.14 -8.84
CA GLU A 133 -6.68 40.89 -8.83
C GLU A 133 -6.30 41.32 -7.40
N THR A 134 -7.23 41.94 -6.67
CA THR A 134 -7.03 42.31 -5.26
C THR A 134 -6.77 41.10 -4.35
N SER A 135 -7.45 39.99 -4.58
CA SER A 135 -7.18 38.72 -3.87
C SER A 135 -5.79 38.17 -4.21
N GLY A 136 -5.37 38.27 -5.49
CA GLY A 136 -4.04 37.90 -5.96
C GLY A 136 -2.93 38.70 -5.28
N GLU A 137 -3.08 40.02 -5.19
CA GLU A 137 -2.15 40.91 -4.49
C GLU A 137 -2.09 40.60 -2.99
N LYS A 138 -3.24 40.45 -2.33
CA LYS A 138 -3.29 40.10 -0.90
C LYS A 138 -2.66 38.74 -0.62
N SER A 139 -2.88 37.77 -1.50
CA SER A 139 -2.26 36.44 -1.42
C SER A 139 -0.75 36.51 -1.60
N ARG A 140 -0.25 37.39 -2.48
CA ARG A 140 1.19 37.64 -2.65
C ARG A 140 1.78 38.29 -1.39
N GLN A 141 1.16 39.34 -0.87
CA GLN A 141 1.60 39.98 0.38
C GLN A 141 1.64 39.01 1.56
N LEU A 142 0.64 38.14 1.70
CA LEU A 142 0.62 37.11 2.74
C LEU A 142 1.72 36.06 2.55
N ARG A 143 2.03 35.66 1.30
CA ARG A 143 3.15 34.75 1.01
C ARG A 143 4.49 35.38 1.35
N ASP A 144 4.70 36.63 0.98
CA ASP A 144 5.93 37.37 1.27
C ASP A 144 6.11 37.53 2.80
N ALA A 145 5.04 37.93 3.52
CA ALA A 145 5.05 38.02 4.97
C ALA A 145 5.28 36.67 5.66
N GLN A 146 4.75 35.58 5.11
CA GLN A 146 4.98 34.22 5.61
C GLN A 146 6.44 33.79 5.41
N GLN A 147 7.04 34.11 4.27
CA GLN A 147 8.45 33.82 4.01
C GLN A 147 9.35 34.60 4.97
N ASP A 148 9.12 35.91 5.12
CA ASP A 148 9.86 36.74 6.08
C ASP A 148 9.76 36.22 7.52
N ALA A 149 8.58 35.73 7.92
CA ALA A 149 8.38 35.13 9.24
C ALA A 149 9.15 33.81 9.40
N ARG A 150 9.19 32.97 8.36
CA ARG A 150 9.97 31.72 8.36
C ARG A 150 11.47 32.00 8.47
N ASP A 151 11.98 32.93 7.68
CA ASP A 151 13.40 33.29 7.70
C ASP A 151 13.82 33.83 9.08
N LYS A 152 12.96 34.65 9.71
CA LYS A 152 13.16 35.10 11.10
C LYS A 152 13.11 33.96 12.12
N MET A 153 12.21 32.99 11.96
CA MET A 153 12.15 31.82 12.84
C MET A 153 13.42 30.99 12.73
N GLU A 154 13.93 30.77 11.51
CA GLU A 154 15.15 30.00 11.29
C GLU A 154 16.39 30.69 11.91
N ASP A 155 16.48 32.01 11.81
CA ASP A 155 17.53 32.79 12.48
C ASP A 155 17.44 32.70 14.00
N ILE A 156 16.24 32.84 14.58
CA ILE A 156 16.02 32.69 16.02
C ILE A 156 16.37 31.26 16.48
N GLU A 157 15.99 30.23 15.73
CA GLU A 157 16.35 28.84 16.06
C GLU A 157 17.86 28.61 16.04
N ARG A 158 18.57 29.21 15.06
CA ARG A 158 20.04 29.20 15.02
C ARG A 158 20.62 29.87 16.28
N GLN A 159 20.14 31.06 16.63
CA GLN A 159 20.58 31.77 17.84
C GLN A 159 20.31 30.96 19.12
N VAL A 160 19.15 30.29 19.21
CA VAL A 160 18.82 29.41 20.36
C VAL A 160 19.77 28.21 20.44
N ARG A 161 20.14 27.59 19.31
CA ARG A 161 21.12 26.50 19.27
C ARG A 161 22.51 26.98 19.72
N GLU A 162 22.96 28.13 19.25
CA GLU A 162 24.21 28.74 19.68
C GLU A 162 24.21 29.11 21.17
N LEU A 163 23.11 29.65 21.69
CA LEU A 163 23.00 29.94 23.12
C LEU A 163 22.97 28.67 23.96
N LYS A 164 22.29 27.61 23.53
CA LYS A 164 22.29 26.32 24.23
C LYS A 164 23.68 25.70 24.32
N THR A 165 24.45 25.74 23.22
CA THR A 165 25.83 25.23 23.20
C THR A 165 26.73 26.06 24.13
N LYS A 166 26.62 27.40 24.10
CA LYS A 166 27.32 28.28 25.05
C LYS A 166 26.94 28.01 26.51
N ILE A 167 25.66 27.80 26.80
CA ILE A 167 25.19 27.46 28.16
C ILE A 167 25.76 26.11 28.61
N SER A 168 25.80 25.11 27.74
CA SER A 168 26.39 23.79 28.05
C SER A 168 27.88 23.92 28.38
N ALA A 169 28.63 24.62 27.54
CA ALA A 169 30.06 24.86 27.76
C ALA A 169 30.30 25.60 29.08
N MET A 170 29.54 26.66 29.39
CA MET A 170 29.65 27.37 30.67
C MET A 170 29.25 26.51 31.88
N LYS A 171 28.33 25.55 31.73
CA LYS A 171 28.00 24.61 32.80
C LYS A 171 29.14 23.63 33.09
N GLU A 172 29.74 23.06 32.04
CA GLU A 172 30.90 22.18 32.17
C GLU A 172 32.09 22.93 32.80
N GLU A 173 32.36 24.16 32.36
CA GLU A 173 33.39 25.03 32.93
C GLU A 173 33.11 25.33 34.41
N LYS A 174 31.86 25.62 34.77
CA LYS A 174 31.45 25.82 36.16
C LYS A 174 31.66 24.56 37.02
N GLU A 175 31.32 23.38 36.50
CA GLU A 175 31.53 22.12 37.21
C GLU A 175 33.01 21.82 37.41
N GLN A 176 33.85 22.04 36.40
CA GLN A 176 35.31 21.93 36.50
C GLN A 176 35.87 22.89 37.57
N LEU A 177 35.52 24.17 37.49
CA LEU A 177 35.96 25.18 38.47
C LEU A 177 35.45 24.86 39.89
N SER A 178 34.24 24.30 40.02
CA SER A 178 33.71 23.87 41.31
C SER A 178 34.50 22.68 41.88
N ALA A 179 34.85 21.70 41.04
CA ALA A 179 35.64 20.55 41.42
C ALA A 179 37.07 20.97 41.82
N GLU A 180 37.71 21.83 41.04
CA GLU A 180 39.01 22.44 41.37
C GLU A 180 38.94 23.19 42.69
N ARG A 181 37.91 24.03 42.90
CA ARG A 181 37.71 24.73 44.16
C ARG A 181 37.56 23.76 45.34
N GLN A 182 36.84 22.66 45.18
CA GLN A 182 36.68 21.65 46.22
C GLN A 182 38.01 20.96 46.56
N GLU A 183 38.83 20.66 45.56
CA GLU A 183 40.15 20.08 45.75
C GLU A 183 41.09 21.06 46.46
N GLN A 184 41.10 22.33 46.04
CA GLN A 184 41.85 23.39 46.71
C GLN A 184 41.42 23.58 48.16
N ILE A 185 40.11 23.51 48.46
CA ILE A 185 39.61 23.54 49.84
C ILE A 185 40.15 22.35 50.63
N LYS A 186 40.10 21.11 50.10
CA LYS A 186 40.66 19.93 50.79
C LYS A 186 42.15 20.09 51.09
N GLN A 187 42.91 20.58 50.12
CA GLN A 187 44.35 20.83 50.30
C GLN A 187 44.59 21.89 51.38
N ARG A 188 43.82 22.99 51.36
CA ARG A 188 43.89 24.03 52.38
C ARG A 188 43.57 23.48 53.77
N THR A 189 42.50 22.68 53.90
CA THR A 189 42.12 22.07 55.19
C THR A 189 43.17 21.08 55.69
N LYS A 190 43.79 20.28 54.80
CA LYS A 190 44.93 19.42 55.17
C LYS A 190 46.12 20.22 55.69
N LEU A 191 46.43 21.34 55.04
CA LEU A 191 47.52 22.23 55.45
C LEU A 191 47.19 22.95 56.77
N GLU A 192 45.96 23.42 56.95
CA GLU A 192 45.48 24.02 58.20
C GLU A 192 45.54 23.01 59.37
N LEU A 193 45.11 21.77 59.16
CA LEU A 193 45.21 20.69 60.15
C LEU A 193 46.68 20.40 60.48
N LYS A 194 47.55 20.22 59.48
CA LYS A 194 49.00 20.03 59.71
C LYS A 194 49.63 21.21 60.45
N ALA A 195 49.27 22.43 60.10
CA ALA A 195 49.77 23.62 60.77
C ALA A 195 49.33 23.64 62.24
N LYS A 196 48.06 23.29 62.50
CA LYS A 196 47.52 23.19 63.87
C LYS A 196 48.19 22.07 64.67
N ASP A 197 48.35 20.88 64.10
CA ASP A 197 49.04 19.76 64.73
C ASP A 197 50.48 20.14 65.08
N LEU A 198 51.21 20.77 64.16
CA LEU A 198 52.56 21.28 64.40
C LEU A 198 52.59 22.35 65.49
N GLN A 199 51.56 23.20 65.57
CA GLN A 199 51.45 24.26 66.56
C GLN A 199 51.14 23.69 67.96
N ASP A 200 50.29 22.68 68.03
CA ASP A 200 49.98 21.92 69.26
C ASP A 200 51.20 21.09 69.72
N GLU A 201 51.95 20.47 68.80
CA GLU A 201 53.24 19.83 69.08
C GLU A 201 54.29 20.83 69.59
N LEU A 202 54.35 22.03 69.01
CA LEU A 202 55.25 23.10 69.47
C LEU A 202 54.86 23.59 70.87
N ALA A 203 53.56 23.76 71.13
CA ALA A 203 53.05 24.13 72.44
C ALA A 203 53.39 23.06 73.48
N GLY A 204 53.11 21.79 73.18
CA GLY A 204 53.45 20.64 74.01
C GLY A 204 54.95 20.53 74.27
N ASN A 205 55.78 20.62 73.24
CA ASN A 205 57.24 20.62 73.38
C ASN A 205 57.76 21.83 74.17
N SER A 206 57.16 23.01 74.03
CA SER A 206 57.54 24.20 74.80
C SER A 206 57.23 24.02 76.29
N GLU A 207 56.11 23.38 76.61
CA GLU A 207 55.67 23.13 77.97
C GLU A 207 56.49 22.01 78.62
N GLN A 208 56.80 20.96 77.86
CA GLN A 208 57.69 19.88 78.25
C GLN A 208 59.13 20.39 78.45
N ARG A 209 59.62 21.29 77.58
CA ARG A 209 60.91 21.96 77.73
C ARG A 209 60.96 22.86 78.97
N LYS A 210 59.88 23.59 79.29
CA LYS A 210 59.77 24.36 80.55
C LYS A 210 59.82 23.46 81.78
N ARG A 211 59.15 22.30 81.76
CA ARG A 211 59.20 21.30 82.85
C ARG A 211 60.61 20.73 83.02
N LEU A 212 61.23 20.29 81.92
CA LEU A 212 62.59 19.75 81.92
C LEU A 212 63.63 20.78 82.39
N LEU A 213 63.48 22.06 82.03
CA LEU A 213 64.37 23.12 82.54
C LEU A 213 64.20 23.35 84.04
N LYS A 214 62.97 23.30 84.57
CA LYS A 214 62.72 23.36 86.03
C LYS A 214 63.27 22.15 86.76
N GLU A 215 63.14 20.94 86.20
CA GLU A 215 63.72 19.74 86.76
C GLU A 215 65.25 19.78 86.75
N ARG A 216 65.85 20.24 85.65
CA ARG A 216 67.31 20.44 85.54
C ARG A 216 67.82 21.42 86.59
N GLN A 217 67.10 22.53 86.81
CA GLN A 217 67.47 23.51 87.84
C GLN A 217 67.45 22.88 89.24
N LYS A 218 66.37 22.16 89.59
CA LYS A 218 66.27 21.44 90.87
C LYS A 218 67.34 20.35 91.05
N LEU A 219 67.71 19.68 89.96
CA LEU A 219 68.76 18.66 89.97
C LEU A 219 70.14 19.30 90.18
N LEU A 220 70.42 20.44 89.55
CA LEU A 220 71.65 21.19 89.76
C LEU A 220 71.78 21.69 91.20
N GLU A 221 70.69 22.21 91.78
CA GLU A 221 70.65 22.60 93.20
C GLU A 221 70.93 21.41 94.13
N LYS A 222 70.33 20.24 93.85
CA LYS A 222 70.62 19.00 94.59
C LYS A 222 72.04 18.49 94.41
N ILE A 223 72.61 18.63 93.21
CA ILE A 223 74.01 18.25 92.95
C ILE A 223 74.95 19.16 93.73
N GLU A 224 74.68 20.46 93.78
CA GLU A 224 75.49 21.42 94.53
C GLU A 224 75.41 21.16 96.06
N GLU A 225 74.22 20.85 96.57
CA GLU A 225 74.00 20.43 97.96
C GLU A 225 74.76 19.13 98.27
N LYS A 226 74.66 18.11 97.40
CA LYS A 226 75.36 16.83 97.56
C LYS A 226 76.87 16.94 97.37
N GLN A 227 77.36 17.85 96.52
CA GLN A 227 78.79 18.12 96.38
C GLN A 227 79.36 18.81 97.62
N LYS A 228 78.60 19.70 98.27
CA LYS A 228 78.98 20.27 99.58
C LYS A 228 79.03 19.20 100.66
N GLU A 229 78.00 18.36 100.75
CA GLU A 229 78.00 17.22 101.69
C GLU A 229 79.17 16.28 101.41
N LEU A 230 79.46 15.98 100.14
CA LEU A 230 80.58 15.11 99.76
C LEU A 230 81.92 15.74 100.15
N ALA A 231 82.14 17.04 99.89
CA ALA A 231 83.36 17.74 100.27
C ALA A 231 83.60 17.77 101.80
N GLU A 232 82.55 17.76 102.61
CA GLU A 232 82.66 17.64 104.07
C GLU A 232 82.86 16.20 104.56
N THR A 233 82.33 15.22 103.82
CA THR A 233 82.29 13.81 104.24
C THR A 233 83.49 13.02 103.70
N GLU A 234 84.02 13.37 102.53
CA GLU A 234 85.17 12.75 101.86
C GLU A 234 86.47 12.76 102.69
N PRO A 235 86.89 13.86 103.35
CA PRO A 235 88.06 13.81 104.23
C PRO A 235 87.82 12.99 105.50
N LYS A 236 86.58 12.96 106.00
CA LYS A 236 86.20 12.13 107.17
C LYS A 236 86.20 10.64 106.81
N PHE A 237 85.62 10.29 105.65
CA PHE A 237 85.55 8.94 105.11
C PHE A 237 86.93 8.41 104.75
N ASN A 238 87.82 9.19 104.11
CA ASN A 238 89.17 8.75 103.81
C ASN A 238 90.01 8.49 105.07
N SER A 239 89.83 9.27 106.15
CA SER A 239 90.51 9.00 107.43
C SER A 239 90.00 7.74 108.13
N VAL A 240 88.71 7.43 107.96
CA VAL A 240 88.08 6.23 108.53
C VAL A 240 88.42 5.00 107.69
N LYS A 241 88.46 5.12 106.36
CA LYS A 241 88.84 4.06 105.42
C LYS A 241 90.31 3.65 105.59
N GLU A 242 91.23 4.58 105.80
CA GLU A 242 92.62 4.23 106.14
C GLU A 242 92.77 3.54 107.50
N LYS A 243 91.89 3.81 108.45
CA LYS A 243 91.85 3.12 109.75
C LYS A 243 91.19 1.74 109.62
N GLU A 244 90.18 1.64 108.77
CA GLU A 244 89.44 0.42 108.46
C GLU A 244 90.29 -0.57 107.65
N GLU A 245 91.00 -0.13 106.60
CA GLU A 245 91.90 -0.99 105.81
C GLU A 245 93.07 -1.54 106.65
N ARG A 246 93.60 -0.74 107.59
CA ARG A 246 94.59 -1.20 108.58
C ARG A 246 94.01 -2.17 109.62
N GLY A 247 92.72 -2.02 109.95
CA GLY A 247 92.00 -2.90 110.87
C GLY A 247 91.60 -4.24 110.23
N ILE A 248 91.10 -4.21 109.00
CA ILE A 248 90.66 -5.37 108.22
C ILE A 248 91.86 -6.28 107.90
N ALA A 249 93.03 -5.73 107.58
CA ALA A 249 94.23 -6.52 107.34
C ALA A 249 94.70 -7.29 108.60
N ARG A 250 94.60 -6.68 109.80
CA ARG A 250 94.92 -7.37 111.08
C ARG A 250 93.84 -8.37 111.49
N LEU A 251 92.58 -8.04 111.25
CA LEU A 251 91.45 -8.91 111.58
C LEU A 251 91.45 -10.16 110.70
N ALA A 252 91.75 -10.05 109.40
CA ALA A 252 91.83 -11.19 108.48
C ALA A 252 92.91 -12.20 108.88
N GLN A 253 94.09 -11.73 109.31
CA GLN A 253 95.18 -12.60 109.76
C GLN A 253 94.87 -13.32 111.09
N ALA A 254 94.27 -12.61 112.06
CA ALA A 254 93.86 -13.20 113.33
C ALA A 254 92.63 -14.12 113.21
N THR A 255 91.78 -13.91 112.20
CA THR A 255 90.57 -14.73 111.98
C THR A 255 90.90 -16.06 111.31
N GLN A 256 91.94 -16.10 110.46
CA GLN A 256 92.44 -17.33 109.82
C GLN A 256 93.11 -18.29 110.82
N GLU A 257 93.90 -17.76 111.76
CA GLU A 257 94.49 -18.55 112.86
C GLU A 257 93.43 -19.04 113.86
N ARG A 258 92.33 -18.29 114.04
CA ARG A 258 91.20 -18.68 114.88
C ARG A 258 90.38 -19.82 114.25
N THR A 259 90.17 -19.81 112.94
CA THR A 259 89.38 -20.84 112.24
C THR A 259 90.06 -22.22 112.20
N ASP A 260 91.39 -22.29 112.20
CA ASP A 260 92.13 -23.55 112.28
C ASP A 260 92.14 -24.16 113.70
N LEU A 261 91.95 -23.34 114.74
CA LEU A 261 91.81 -23.78 116.14
C LEU A 261 90.39 -24.29 116.47
N TYR A 262 89.33 -23.74 115.85
CA TYR A 262 87.94 -24.21 116.02
C TYR A 262 87.62 -25.53 115.28
N ALA A 263 88.47 -25.96 114.34
CA ALA A 263 88.35 -27.26 113.67
C ALA A 263 88.82 -28.45 114.54
N LYS A 264 89.41 -28.21 115.72
CA LYS A 264 89.96 -29.24 116.63
C LYS A 264 89.21 -29.43 117.95
N GLN A 265 88.00 -28.88 118.15
CA GLN A 265 87.24 -29.15 119.37
C GLN A 265 85.72 -29.24 119.16
N GLY A 266 85.23 -30.49 119.11
CA GLY A 266 84.02 -30.90 119.85
C GLY A 266 82.65 -30.78 119.16
N ARG A 267 82.08 -31.94 118.81
CA ARG A 267 80.65 -32.17 118.53
C ARG A 267 79.80 -32.10 119.81
N GLY A 268 78.53 -31.71 119.67
CA GLY A 268 77.39 -32.00 120.58
C GLY A 268 76.33 -30.89 120.52
N SER A 269 75.02 -31.09 120.33
CA SER A 269 74.14 -32.27 120.48
C SER A 269 72.81 -32.02 119.73
N GLN A 270 72.25 -32.98 118.98
CA GLN A 270 70.91 -32.81 118.38
C GLN A 270 69.94 -33.99 118.57
N PHE A 271 70.34 -35.10 119.19
CA PHE A 271 69.42 -36.18 119.62
C PHE A 271 69.96 -36.86 120.87
N THR A 272 69.10 -37.07 121.86
CA THR A 272 69.46 -37.52 123.21
C THR A 272 69.29 -39.05 123.39
N SER A 273 68.81 -39.78 122.37
CA SER A 273 68.81 -41.25 122.35
C SER A 273 68.83 -41.86 120.93
N LYS A 274 69.26 -43.12 120.83
CA LYS A 274 69.39 -43.92 119.59
C LYS A 274 68.03 -44.33 119.00
N GLU A 275 66.98 -44.38 119.80
CA GLU A 275 65.64 -44.84 119.39
C GLU A 275 64.86 -43.79 118.59
N GLU A 276 65.08 -42.49 118.86
CA GLU A 276 64.44 -41.41 118.10
C GLU A 276 64.96 -41.32 116.66
N ARG A 277 66.25 -41.63 116.45
CA ARG A 277 66.88 -41.64 115.12
C ARG A 277 66.31 -42.73 114.21
N ASP A 278 66.22 -43.96 114.72
CA ASP A 278 65.78 -45.12 113.92
C ASP A 278 64.27 -45.09 113.62
N LYS A 279 63.47 -44.47 114.50
CA LYS A 279 62.03 -44.29 114.29
C LYS A 279 61.72 -43.27 113.20
N TRP A 280 62.54 -42.22 113.07
CA TRP A 280 62.41 -41.22 112.00
C TRP A 280 62.78 -41.83 110.64
N ILE A 281 63.92 -42.52 110.53
CA ILE A 281 64.39 -43.11 109.26
C ILE A 281 63.40 -44.17 108.73
N LYS A 282 62.85 -45.03 109.60
CA LYS A 282 61.88 -46.06 109.16
C LYS A 282 60.55 -45.48 108.67
N LYS A 283 60.12 -44.33 109.22
CA LYS A 283 58.89 -43.66 108.78
C LYS A 283 59.07 -43.03 107.40
N GLU A 284 60.25 -42.48 107.14
CA GLU A 284 60.59 -41.83 105.86
C GLU A 284 60.75 -42.84 104.71
N LEU A 285 61.31 -44.02 104.97
CA LEU A 285 61.41 -45.09 103.97
C LEU A 285 60.04 -45.62 103.53
N LYS A 286 59.09 -45.73 104.46
CA LYS A 286 57.76 -46.29 104.18
C LYS A 286 56.89 -45.36 103.33
N SER A 287 57.04 -44.03 103.48
CA SER A 287 56.31 -43.06 102.65
C SER A 287 56.79 -43.06 101.20
N LEU A 288 58.11 -43.20 101.00
CA LEU A 288 58.72 -43.19 99.67
C LEU A 288 58.35 -44.44 98.84
N ASP A 289 58.31 -45.63 99.44
CA ASP A 289 57.93 -46.85 98.71
C ASP A 289 56.47 -46.84 98.22
N GLN A 290 55.58 -46.23 99.00
CA GLN A 290 54.17 -46.13 98.64
C GLN A 290 53.95 -45.18 97.45
N ALA A 291 54.68 -44.06 97.42
CA ALA A 291 54.65 -43.11 96.31
C ALA A 291 55.16 -43.72 94.99
N ILE A 292 56.16 -44.61 95.03
CA ILE A 292 56.73 -45.25 93.84
C ILE A 292 55.71 -46.20 93.17
N ASN A 293 54.97 -46.98 93.96
CA ASN A 293 54.02 -47.95 93.42
C ASN A 293 52.80 -47.27 92.77
N ASP A 294 52.31 -46.18 93.34
CA ASP A 294 51.21 -45.40 92.74
C ASP A 294 51.62 -44.80 91.39
N LYS A 295 52.87 -44.32 91.27
CA LYS A 295 53.39 -43.80 90.00
C LYS A 295 53.55 -44.87 88.94
N LYS A 296 53.96 -46.09 89.29
CA LYS A 296 54.04 -47.20 88.34
C LYS A 296 52.66 -47.58 87.76
N ARG A 297 51.61 -47.58 88.60
CA ARG A 297 50.23 -47.85 88.13
C ARG A 297 49.72 -46.76 87.19
N GLN A 298 49.99 -45.48 87.49
CA GLN A 298 49.62 -44.37 86.62
C GLN A 298 50.27 -44.47 85.23
N ILE A 299 51.56 -44.83 85.17
CA ILE A 299 52.27 -44.97 83.89
C ILE A 299 51.68 -46.08 83.03
N ALA A 300 51.32 -47.23 83.62
CA ALA A 300 50.73 -48.34 82.89
C ALA A 300 49.34 -48.01 82.31
N ALA A 301 48.50 -47.28 83.06
CA ALA A 301 47.19 -46.85 82.59
C ALA A 301 47.31 -45.88 81.39
N ILE A 302 48.20 -44.89 81.50
CA ILE A 302 48.44 -43.90 80.42
C ILE A 302 48.96 -44.58 79.14
N HIS A 303 49.83 -45.59 79.27
CA HIS A 303 50.33 -46.32 78.09
C HIS A 303 49.21 -47.04 77.34
N LYS A 304 48.29 -47.67 78.08
CA LYS A 304 47.15 -48.36 77.48
C LYS A 304 46.19 -47.38 76.80
N ASP A 305 45.90 -46.25 77.45
CA ASP A 305 45.05 -45.20 76.86
C ASP A 305 45.68 -44.62 75.58
N LEU A 306 47.00 -44.51 75.53
CA LEU A 306 47.73 -44.05 74.34
C LEU A 306 47.56 -45.03 73.16
N GLU A 307 47.75 -46.33 73.39
CA GLU A 307 47.58 -47.37 72.38
C GLU A 307 46.14 -47.40 71.84
N ASP A 308 45.14 -47.35 72.73
CA ASP A 308 43.72 -47.31 72.34
C ASP A 308 43.38 -46.05 71.53
N THR A 309 44.01 -44.92 71.85
CA THR A 309 43.82 -43.64 71.13
C THR A 309 44.46 -43.67 69.74
N GLU A 310 45.66 -44.25 69.60
CA GLU A 310 46.34 -44.40 68.32
C GLU A 310 45.56 -45.33 67.37
N ALA A 311 45.06 -46.47 67.86
CA ALA A 311 44.25 -47.37 67.06
C ALA A 311 42.93 -46.74 66.59
N ASN A 312 42.30 -45.91 67.43
CA ASN A 312 41.08 -45.17 67.05
C ASN A 312 41.38 -44.06 66.04
N LYS A 313 42.52 -43.38 66.15
CA LYS A 313 42.97 -42.37 65.19
C LYS A 313 43.15 -42.98 63.80
N GLU A 314 43.81 -44.14 63.71
CA GLU A 314 44.01 -44.83 62.42
C GLU A 314 42.69 -45.23 61.76
N LYS A 315 41.75 -45.82 62.51
CA LYS A 315 40.42 -46.18 61.99
C LYS A 315 39.64 -44.97 61.50
N ASN A 316 39.68 -43.86 62.23
CA ASN A 316 38.99 -42.63 61.84
C ASN A 316 39.63 -42.01 60.59
N LEU A 317 40.96 -42.11 60.44
CA LEU A 317 41.67 -41.61 59.27
C LEU A 317 41.29 -42.41 58.01
N GLU A 318 41.19 -43.73 58.12
CA GLU A 318 40.72 -44.58 57.01
C GLU A 318 39.28 -44.27 56.60
N GLN A 319 38.38 -44.07 57.57
CA GLN A 319 37.00 -43.67 57.30
C GLN A 319 36.91 -42.30 56.64
N TYR A 320 37.71 -41.33 57.13
CA TYR A 320 37.79 -39.99 56.54
C TYR A 320 38.25 -40.05 55.09
N ASN A 321 39.31 -40.82 54.80
CA ASN A 321 39.83 -40.94 53.44
C ASN A 321 38.83 -41.58 52.47
N LYS A 322 38.06 -42.59 52.90
CA LYS A 322 36.98 -43.17 52.09
C LYS A 322 35.88 -42.15 51.82
N LEU A 323 35.45 -41.43 52.85
CA LEU A 323 34.39 -40.44 52.71
C LEU A 323 34.81 -39.24 51.84
N ASP A 324 36.09 -38.86 51.89
CA ASP A 324 36.66 -37.82 51.01
C ASP A 324 36.71 -38.28 49.55
N GLN A 325 37.08 -39.54 49.29
CA GLN A 325 37.02 -40.13 47.95
C GLN A 325 35.59 -40.15 47.40
N ASP A 326 34.62 -40.64 48.18
CA ASP A 326 33.22 -40.68 47.77
C ASP A 326 32.67 -39.26 47.50
N LEU A 327 33.04 -38.28 48.35
CA LEU A 327 32.64 -36.88 48.16
C LEU A 327 33.20 -36.31 46.86
N ASN A 328 34.46 -36.61 46.52
CA ASN A 328 35.10 -36.14 45.30
C ASN A 328 34.48 -36.79 44.05
N GLU A 329 34.13 -38.07 44.10
CA GLU A 329 33.40 -38.75 43.02
C GLU A 329 32.01 -38.15 42.79
N VAL A 330 31.26 -37.89 43.87
CA VAL A 330 29.93 -37.26 43.78
C VAL A 330 30.05 -35.84 43.22
N LYS A 331 31.03 -35.05 43.65
CA LYS A 331 31.28 -33.70 43.10
C LYS A 331 31.58 -33.76 41.60
N ALA A 332 32.48 -34.64 41.17
CA ALA A 332 32.82 -34.81 39.76
C ALA A 332 31.58 -35.19 38.91
N ARG A 333 30.73 -36.07 39.46
CA ARG A 333 29.49 -36.50 38.80
C ARG A 333 28.43 -35.39 38.73
N VAL A 334 28.32 -34.55 39.77
CA VAL A 334 27.44 -33.36 39.75
C VAL A 334 27.91 -32.37 38.71
N GLU A 335 29.22 -32.07 38.65
CA GLU A 335 29.78 -31.16 37.62
C GLU A 335 29.57 -31.69 36.20
N GLU A 336 29.71 -33.00 35.98
CA GLU A 336 29.43 -33.61 34.68
C GLU A 336 27.95 -33.53 34.29
N LEU A 337 27.05 -33.79 35.24
CA LEU A 337 25.61 -33.69 35.03
C LEU A 337 25.17 -32.24 34.78
N ASP A 338 25.75 -31.27 35.49
CA ASP A 338 25.51 -29.86 35.25
C ASP A 338 25.97 -29.45 33.85
N ARG A 339 27.18 -29.87 33.43
CA ARG A 339 27.67 -29.62 32.05
C ARG A 339 26.69 -30.18 31.01
N LYS A 340 26.29 -31.45 31.15
CA LYS A 340 25.32 -32.10 30.25
C LYS A 340 23.96 -31.41 30.27
N TYR A 341 23.49 -30.98 31.44
CA TYR A 341 22.24 -30.23 31.57
C TYR A 341 22.30 -28.91 30.82
N TYR A 342 23.38 -28.13 30.98
CA TYR A 342 23.54 -26.86 30.26
C TYR A 342 23.70 -27.05 28.75
N GLU A 343 24.42 -28.08 28.29
CA GLU A 343 24.51 -28.41 26.86
C GLU A 343 23.14 -28.73 26.25
N VAL A 344 22.36 -29.60 26.89
CA VAL A 344 21.02 -29.97 26.43
C VAL A 344 20.06 -28.79 26.51
N LYS A 345 20.16 -27.97 27.56
CA LYS A 345 19.35 -26.75 27.72
C LYS A 345 19.65 -25.74 26.62
N ASN A 346 20.92 -25.45 26.35
CA ASN A 346 21.32 -24.53 25.29
C ASN A 346 20.84 -25.03 23.92
N LYS A 347 21.00 -26.34 23.64
CA LYS A 347 20.53 -26.93 22.38
C LYS A 347 19.01 -26.89 22.24
N LYS A 348 18.27 -27.08 23.32
CA LYS A 348 16.81 -26.90 23.34
C LYS A 348 16.44 -25.45 23.04
N ASP A 349 17.11 -24.49 23.66
CA ASP A 349 16.82 -23.06 23.49
C ASP A 349 17.17 -22.57 22.07
N GLU A 350 18.24 -23.10 21.46
CA GLU A 350 18.60 -22.91 20.05
C GLU A 350 17.51 -23.45 19.12
N LEU A 351 17.15 -24.73 19.25
CA LEU A 351 16.10 -25.36 18.43
C LEU A 351 14.74 -24.67 18.60
N GLN A 352 14.43 -24.22 19.81
CA GLN A 352 13.20 -23.47 20.10
C GLN A 352 13.21 -22.11 19.41
N SER A 353 14.36 -21.45 19.33
CA SER A 353 14.54 -20.18 18.62
C SER A 353 14.43 -20.36 17.11
N GLU A 354 15.07 -21.41 16.57
CA GLU A 354 14.98 -21.78 15.16
C GLU A 354 13.55 -22.13 14.75
N ARG A 355 12.85 -22.96 15.54
CA ARG A 355 11.43 -23.27 15.32
C ARG A 355 10.57 -22.01 15.30
N ASN A 356 10.79 -21.10 16.25
CA ASN A 356 10.04 -19.83 16.31
C ASN A 356 10.37 -18.91 15.12
N TYR A 357 11.61 -18.93 14.62
CA TYR A 357 12.02 -18.21 13.41
C TYR A 357 11.32 -18.79 12.17
N LEU A 358 11.41 -20.10 11.95
CA LEU A 358 10.77 -20.79 10.82
C LEU A 358 9.24 -20.63 10.85
N TRP A 359 8.61 -20.69 12.04
CA TRP A 359 7.17 -20.46 12.18
C TRP A 359 6.76 -19.03 11.82
N ARG A 360 7.62 -18.03 12.09
CA ARG A 360 7.37 -16.65 11.66
C ARG A 360 7.53 -16.49 10.14
N GLU A 361 8.56 -17.10 9.55
CA GLU A 361 8.74 -17.11 8.09
C GLU A 361 7.58 -17.81 7.39
N GLU A 362 7.17 -19.00 7.85
CA GLU A 362 6.05 -19.74 7.29
C GLU A 362 4.75 -18.90 7.35
N ASN A 363 4.45 -18.29 8.49
CA ASN A 363 3.27 -17.43 8.61
C ASN A 363 3.36 -16.19 7.70
N ALA A 364 4.54 -15.59 7.56
CA ALA A 364 4.74 -14.45 6.67
C ALA A 364 4.50 -14.84 5.20
N GLU A 365 5.04 -15.99 4.77
CA GLU A 365 4.84 -16.52 3.42
C GLU A 365 3.38 -16.94 3.18
N GLN A 366 2.72 -17.58 4.16
CA GLN A 366 1.30 -17.92 4.07
C GLN A 366 0.42 -16.67 3.95
N GLN A 367 0.69 -15.61 4.72
CA GLN A 367 -0.01 -14.34 4.62
C GLN A 367 0.26 -13.65 3.28
N ALA A 368 1.50 -13.65 2.80
CA ALA A 368 1.86 -13.11 1.50
C ALA A 368 1.15 -13.85 0.36
N LEU A 369 1.09 -15.18 0.42
CA LEU A 369 0.38 -16.01 -0.55
C LEU A 369 -1.13 -15.75 -0.52
N ALA A 370 -1.72 -15.64 0.67
CA ALA A 370 -3.15 -15.33 0.83
C ALA A 370 -3.48 -13.95 0.24
N ALA A 371 -2.66 -12.93 0.53
CA ALA A 371 -2.81 -11.59 -0.02
C ALA A 371 -2.69 -11.57 -1.56
N LYS A 372 -1.71 -12.28 -2.12
CA LYS A 372 -1.56 -12.42 -3.58
C LYS A 372 -2.75 -13.12 -4.23
N ARG A 373 -3.28 -14.18 -3.61
CA ARG A 373 -4.49 -14.89 -4.11
C ARG A 373 -5.71 -13.98 -4.08
N GLU A 374 -5.90 -13.23 -3.00
CA GLU A 374 -7.00 -12.27 -2.87
C GLU A 374 -6.88 -11.14 -3.92
N ASP A 375 -5.66 -10.64 -4.18
CA ASP A 375 -5.41 -9.64 -5.22
C ASP A 375 -5.70 -10.19 -6.63
N LEU A 376 -5.27 -11.42 -6.93
CA LEU A 376 -5.61 -12.09 -8.19
C LEU A 376 -7.13 -12.22 -8.36
N GLU A 377 -7.85 -12.67 -7.32
CA GLU A 377 -9.29 -12.83 -7.37
C GLU A 377 -10.00 -11.48 -7.60
N LYS A 378 -9.58 -10.42 -6.89
CA LYS A 378 -10.11 -9.06 -7.10
C LYS A 378 -9.88 -8.59 -8.54
N LYS A 379 -8.68 -8.75 -9.09
CA LYS A 379 -8.34 -8.36 -10.46
C LYS A 379 -9.16 -9.15 -11.49
N GLN A 380 -9.34 -10.46 -11.28
CA GLN A 380 -10.20 -11.29 -12.12
C GLN A 380 -11.67 -10.87 -12.04
N GLN A 381 -12.18 -10.54 -10.86
CA GLN A 381 -13.55 -10.03 -10.68
C GLN A 381 -13.75 -8.68 -11.38
N LEU A 382 -12.77 -7.77 -11.30
CA LEU A 382 -12.81 -6.48 -12.01
C LEU A 382 -12.82 -6.68 -13.53
N LEU A 383 -11.96 -7.56 -14.06
CA LEU A 383 -11.96 -7.91 -15.48
C LEU A 383 -13.30 -8.50 -15.92
N ARG A 384 -13.88 -9.40 -15.11
CA ARG A 384 -15.20 -9.98 -15.34
C ARG A 384 -16.30 -8.92 -15.32
N ALA A 385 -16.24 -7.94 -14.42
CA ALA A 385 -17.20 -6.85 -14.34
C ALA A 385 -17.09 -5.84 -15.51
N ALA A 386 -15.87 -5.60 -16.01
CA ALA A 386 -15.62 -4.78 -17.21
C ALA A 386 -16.03 -5.48 -18.52
N THR A 387 -16.21 -6.80 -18.47
CA THR A 387 -16.65 -7.64 -19.59
C THR A 387 -18.16 -7.82 -19.55
N GLY A 388 -18.84 -7.67 -20.68
CA GLY A 388 -20.29 -7.86 -20.74
C GLY A 388 -20.70 -9.30 -20.38
N LYS A 389 -21.81 -9.47 -19.63
CA LYS A 389 -22.30 -10.77 -19.16
C LYS A 389 -22.46 -11.82 -20.26
N ALA A 390 -22.93 -11.41 -21.45
CA ALA A 390 -23.11 -12.30 -22.60
C ALA A 390 -21.79 -12.88 -23.13
N ILE A 391 -20.74 -12.05 -23.19
CA ILE A 391 -19.40 -12.43 -23.65
C ILE A 391 -18.73 -13.34 -22.63
N LEU A 392 -18.81 -12.97 -21.34
CA LEU A 392 -18.23 -13.76 -20.25
C LEU A 392 -18.85 -15.16 -20.19
N ASN A 393 -20.17 -15.25 -20.28
CA ASN A 393 -20.86 -16.54 -20.36
C ASN A 393 -20.39 -17.34 -21.59
N GLY A 394 -20.17 -16.68 -22.73
CA GLY A 394 -19.65 -17.31 -23.94
C GLY A 394 -18.26 -17.93 -23.73
N ILE A 395 -17.34 -17.20 -23.10
CA ILE A 395 -15.98 -17.68 -22.77
C ILE A 395 -16.04 -18.87 -21.80
N ASP A 396 -16.79 -18.75 -20.69
CA ASP A 396 -16.93 -19.83 -19.70
C ASP A 396 -17.57 -21.07 -20.32
N SER A 397 -18.50 -20.89 -21.27
CA SER A 397 -19.16 -21.97 -22.00
C SER A 397 -18.22 -22.67 -22.99
N ILE A 398 -17.35 -21.95 -23.71
CA ILE A 398 -16.32 -22.58 -24.55
C ILE A 398 -15.35 -23.38 -23.70
N ASN A 399 -14.91 -22.85 -22.56
CA ASN A 399 -14.00 -23.56 -21.66
C ASN A 399 -14.62 -24.90 -21.21
N LYS A 400 -15.93 -24.93 -20.91
CA LYS A 400 -16.66 -26.17 -20.61
C LYS A 400 -16.68 -27.16 -21.77
N VAL A 401 -16.87 -26.67 -23.01
CA VAL A 401 -16.84 -27.52 -24.22
C VAL A 401 -15.44 -28.09 -24.45
N LEU A 402 -14.39 -27.27 -24.33
CA LEU A 402 -13.01 -27.71 -24.47
C LEU A 402 -12.60 -28.72 -23.38
N ASP A 403 -13.05 -28.49 -22.14
CA ASP A 403 -12.86 -29.41 -21.02
C ASP A 403 -13.58 -30.74 -21.25
N HIS A 404 -14.79 -30.71 -21.82
CA HIS A 404 -15.51 -31.92 -22.18
C HIS A 404 -14.77 -32.73 -23.25
N PHE A 405 -14.26 -32.08 -24.30
CA PHE A 405 -13.40 -32.73 -25.29
C PHE A 405 -12.14 -33.31 -24.64
N ARG A 406 -11.55 -32.62 -23.65
CA ARG A 406 -10.32 -33.06 -22.94
C ARG A 406 -10.58 -34.30 -22.11
N ARG A 407 -11.65 -34.27 -21.30
CA ARG A 407 -12.04 -35.38 -20.41
C ARG A 407 -12.42 -36.63 -21.18
N LYS A 408 -13.05 -36.47 -22.36
CA LYS A 408 -13.46 -37.59 -23.21
C LYS A 408 -12.37 -38.07 -24.19
N GLY A 409 -11.26 -37.34 -24.32
CA GLY A 409 -10.19 -37.68 -25.27
C GLY A 409 -10.64 -37.69 -26.73
N ILE A 410 -11.69 -36.95 -27.08
CA ILE A 410 -12.24 -36.86 -28.44
C ILE A 410 -11.87 -35.52 -29.07
N ASN A 411 -11.82 -35.46 -30.40
CA ASN A 411 -11.59 -34.21 -31.14
C ASN A 411 -10.30 -33.47 -30.71
N GLN A 412 -9.20 -34.20 -30.52
CA GLN A 412 -7.93 -33.62 -30.07
C GLN A 412 -7.37 -32.54 -31.03
N HIS A 413 -7.67 -32.66 -32.33
CA HIS A 413 -7.36 -31.64 -33.33
C HIS A 413 -8.11 -30.31 -33.08
N VAL A 414 -9.28 -30.32 -32.44
CA VAL A 414 -10.03 -29.11 -32.06
C VAL A 414 -9.31 -28.39 -30.92
N GLN A 415 -8.72 -29.13 -29.99
CA GLN A 415 -7.97 -28.55 -28.88
C GLN A 415 -6.66 -27.93 -29.35
N ASN A 416 -5.91 -28.66 -30.17
CA ASN A 416 -4.66 -28.17 -30.76
C ASN A 416 -4.90 -27.03 -31.75
N GLY A 417 -6.10 -26.95 -32.33
CA GLY A 417 -6.50 -25.93 -33.30
C GLY A 417 -7.21 -24.72 -32.70
N TYR A 418 -7.32 -24.62 -31.37
CA TYR A 418 -7.91 -23.49 -30.65
C TYR A 418 -6.82 -22.71 -29.92
N HIS A 419 -6.63 -21.44 -30.29
CA HIS A 419 -5.54 -20.59 -29.79
C HIS A 419 -6.00 -19.54 -28.78
N GLY A 420 -7.26 -19.61 -28.31
CA GLY A 420 -7.81 -18.64 -27.37
C GLY A 420 -8.34 -17.36 -28.03
N ILE A 421 -8.61 -16.35 -27.20
CA ILE A 421 -9.17 -15.06 -27.65
C ILE A 421 -8.09 -14.12 -28.21
N VAL A 422 -8.48 -13.19 -29.09
CA VAL A 422 -7.58 -12.16 -29.65
C VAL A 422 -6.84 -11.44 -28.54
N MET A 423 -7.53 -10.99 -27.50
CA MET A 423 -6.97 -10.29 -26.34
C MET A 423 -5.76 -10.99 -25.69
N ASN A 424 -5.72 -12.32 -25.73
CA ASN A 424 -4.62 -13.09 -25.15
C ASN A 424 -3.43 -13.29 -26.10
N ASN A 425 -3.60 -13.00 -27.38
CA ASN A 425 -2.64 -13.31 -28.45
C ASN A 425 -1.88 -12.09 -28.99
N PHE A 426 -2.00 -10.93 -28.33
CA PHE A 426 -1.16 -9.77 -28.63
C PHE A 426 -0.80 -8.98 -27.38
N GLU A 427 0.18 -8.09 -27.55
CA GLU A 427 0.55 -7.08 -26.57
C GLU A 427 0.71 -5.71 -27.24
N CYS A 428 0.45 -4.66 -26.49
CA CYS A 428 0.72 -3.28 -26.90
C CYS A 428 1.20 -2.45 -25.71
N GLU A 429 1.73 -1.27 -26.00
CA GLU A 429 2.16 -0.31 -24.99
C GLU A 429 0.95 0.36 -24.31
N PRO A 430 1.00 0.66 -22.99
CA PRO A 430 -0.14 1.21 -22.25
C PRO A 430 -0.75 2.48 -22.84
N ALA A 431 0.08 3.31 -23.50
CA ALA A 431 -0.38 4.53 -24.17
C ALA A 431 -1.42 4.27 -25.28
N PHE A 432 -1.49 3.04 -25.82
CA PHE A 432 -2.40 2.66 -26.89
C PHE A 432 -3.60 1.83 -26.41
N TYR A 433 -3.76 1.55 -25.11
CA TYR A 433 -4.84 0.67 -24.63
C TYR A 433 -6.22 1.17 -25.04
N THR A 434 -6.53 2.44 -24.77
CA THR A 434 -7.84 3.02 -25.11
C THR A 434 -8.13 2.92 -26.62
N CYS A 435 -7.20 3.36 -27.47
CA CYS A 435 -7.44 3.35 -28.91
C CYS A 435 -7.56 1.92 -29.49
N VAL A 436 -6.77 0.96 -28.99
CA VAL A 436 -6.85 -0.44 -29.42
C VAL A 436 -8.15 -1.10 -28.94
N GLU A 437 -8.56 -0.83 -27.70
CA GLU A 437 -9.80 -1.35 -27.13
C GLU A 437 -11.04 -0.84 -27.84
N VAL A 438 -11.09 0.46 -28.13
CA VAL A 438 -12.21 1.07 -28.85
C VAL A 438 -12.27 0.56 -30.29
N THR A 439 -11.12 0.44 -30.95
CA THR A 439 -11.04 -0.05 -32.33
C THR A 439 -11.52 -1.50 -32.47
N ALA A 440 -11.10 -2.38 -31.57
CA ALA A 440 -11.56 -3.78 -31.60
C ALA A 440 -12.95 -3.95 -31.00
N GLY A 441 -13.30 -3.22 -29.93
CA GLY A 441 -14.54 -3.39 -29.18
C GLY A 441 -14.71 -4.84 -28.74
N ASN A 442 -15.81 -5.48 -29.15
CA ASN A 442 -16.07 -6.89 -28.85
C ASN A 442 -15.16 -7.87 -29.63
N ARG A 443 -14.46 -7.41 -30.67
CA ARG A 443 -13.53 -8.24 -31.46
C ARG A 443 -12.31 -8.69 -30.65
N LEU A 444 -12.02 -8.05 -29.52
CA LEU A 444 -11.02 -8.51 -28.55
C LEU A 444 -11.32 -9.93 -28.02
N PHE A 445 -12.60 -10.30 -27.95
CA PHE A 445 -13.04 -11.59 -27.43
C PHE A 445 -13.30 -12.63 -28.52
N TYR A 446 -12.90 -12.34 -29.77
CA TYR A 446 -13.04 -13.33 -30.83
C TYR A 446 -12.01 -14.44 -30.65
N HIS A 447 -12.41 -15.68 -30.94
CA HIS A 447 -11.59 -16.86 -30.72
C HIS A 447 -10.81 -17.24 -31.99
N ILE A 448 -9.48 -17.24 -31.91
CA ILE A 448 -8.61 -17.61 -33.03
C ILE A 448 -8.58 -19.14 -33.14
N VAL A 449 -8.92 -19.66 -34.31
CA VAL A 449 -8.93 -21.10 -34.60
C VAL A 449 -8.28 -21.39 -35.94
N ASP A 450 -7.65 -22.55 -36.08
CA ASP A 450 -6.94 -22.92 -37.31
C ASP A 450 -7.88 -23.06 -38.51
N SER A 451 -9.04 -23.69 -38.30
CA SER A 451 -9.98 -24.06 -39.35
C SER A 451 -11.43 -23.83 -38.94
N ASP A 452 -12.32 -23.63 -39.91
CA ASP A 452 -13.76 -23.58 -39.71
C ASP A 452 -14.32 -24.88 -39.11
N GLU A 453 -13.68 -26.04 -39.36
CA GLU A 453 -14.04 -27.31 -38.74
C GLU A 453 -13.98 -27.26 -37.19
N VAL A 454 -12.93 -26.63 -36.64
CA VAL A 454 -12.75 -26.44 -35.19
C VAL A 454 -13.91 -25.63 -34.64
N SER A 455 -14.24 -24.51 -35.30
CA SER A 455 -15.36 -23.65 -34.89
C SER A 455 -16.70 -24.36 -34.94
N THR A 456 -16.96 -25.15 -35.99
CA THR A 456 -18.23 -25.89 -36.13
C THR A 456 -18.38 -26.95 -35.05
N LYS A 457 -17.32 -27.69 -34.72
CA LYS A 457 -17.36 -28.71 -33.66
C LYS A 457 -17.61 -28.10 -32.28
N ILE A 458 -16.94 -26.99 -31.96
CA ILE A 458 -17.17 -26.27 -30.70
C ILE A 458 -18.61 -25.76 -30.67
N LEU A 459 -19.10 -25.16 -31.75
CA LEU A 459 -20.46 -24.61 -31.82
C LEU A 459 -21.55 -25.69 -31.74
N MET A 460 -21.34 -26.84 -32.37
CA MET A 460 -22.26 -27.99 -32.29
C MET A 460 -22.40 -28.48 -30.85
N GLU A 461 -21.29 -28.68 -30.14
CA GLU A 461 -21.34 -29.14 -28.76
C GLU A 461 -21.86 -28.05 -27.81
N PHE A 462 -21.51 -26.78 -28.06
CA PHE A 462 -22.05 -25.62 -27.35
C PHE A 462 -23.58 -25.57 -27.42
N ASN A 463 -24.15 -25.74 -28.61
CA ASN A 463 -25.59 -25.76 -28.84
C ASN A 463 -26.24 -27.02 -28.23
N LYS A 464 -25.61 -28.18 -28.38
CA LYS A 464 -26.10 -29.45 -27.82
C LYS A 464 -26.20 -29.40 -26.30
N MET A 465 -25.28 -28.70 -25.64
CA MET A 465 -25.27 -28.51 -24.20
C MET A 465 -26.15 -27.34 -23.72
N ASN A 466 -26.84 -26.63 -24.64
CA ASN A 466 -27.65 -25.44 -24.35
C ASN A 466 -26.90 -24.40 -23.50
N LEU A 467 -25.64 -24.15 -23.83
CA LEU A 467 -24.79 -23.26 -23.05
C LEU A 467 -25.12 -21.78 -23.32
N PRO A 468 -25.10 -20.92 -22.28
CA PRO A 468 -25.39 -19.50 -22.43
C PRO A 468 -24.19 -18.73 -22.99
N GLY A 469 -24.48 -17.68 -23.77
CA GLY A 469 -23.49 -16.70 -24.22
C GLY A 469 -23.36 -16.61 -25.73
N GLU A 470 -22.57 -15.65 -26.18
CA GLU A 470 -22.27 -15.43 -27.60
C GLU A 470 -20.79 -15.70 -27.85
N VAL A 471 -20.51 -16.34 -28.98
CA VAL A 471 -19.16 -16.73 -29.38
C VAL A 471 -18.94 -16.33 -30.83
N THR A 472 -17.78 -15.76 -31.13
CA THR A 472 -17.36 -15.47 -32.50
C THR A 472 -15.98 -16.06 -32.74
N PHE A 473 -15.81 -16.76 -33.86
CA PHE A 473 -14.56 -17.42 -34.24
C PHE A 473 -13.88 -16.70 -35.41
N LEU A 474 -12.55 -16.73 -35.42
CA LEU A 474 -11.67 -16.24 -36.48
C LEU A 474 -10.91 -17.43 -37.09
N PRO A 475 -11.51 -18.14 -38.07
CA PRO A 475 -10.89 -19.26 -38.76
C PRO A 475 -9.77 -18.80 -39.72
N LEU A 476 -8.52 -19.13 -39.40
CA LEU A 476 -7.33 -18.70 -40.16
C LEU A 476 -7.37 -19.14 -41.63
N ASN A 477 -8.00 -20.27 -41.94
CA ASN A 477 -8.15 -20.80 -43.29
C ASN A 477 -9.20 -20.07 -44.16
N LYS A 478 -10.15 -19.34 -43.55
CA LYS A 478 -11.23 -18.62 -44.27
C LYS A 478 -11.08 -17.10 -44.23
N LEU A 479 -10.20 -16.57 -43.40
CA LEU A 479 -9.98 -15.13 -43.32
C LEU A 479 -9.42 -14.58 -44.64
N ASP A 480 -10.24 -13.80 -45.33
CA ASP A 480 -9.85 -13.01 -46.48
C ASP A 480 -9.40 -11.62 -46.01
N VAL A 481 -8.13 -11.31 -46.27
CA VAL A 481 -7.50 -10.06 -45.88
C VAL A 481 -6.85 -9.47 -47.11
N ARG A 482 -7.27 -8.26 -47.47
CA ARG A 482 -6.64 -7.49 -48.55
C ARG A 482 -5.37 -6.83 -48.03
N ASP A 483 -4.28 -6.97 -48.79
CA ASP A 483 -3.08 -6.18 -48.56
C ASP A 483 -3.44 -4.70 -48.76
N THR A 484 -3.36 -3.96 -47.67
CA THR A 484 -3.74 -2.55 -47.62
C THR A 484 -2.47 -1.72 -47.59
N ALA A 485 -2.30 -0.84 -48.58
CA ALA A 485 -1.22 0.13 -48.57
C ALA A 485 -1.54 1.23 -47.56
N TYR A 486 -0.67 1.40 -46.56
CA TYR A 486 -0.82 2.45 -45.56
C TYR A 486 -0.25 3.77 -46.08
N PRO A 487 -0.91 4.91 -45.81
CA PRO A 487 -0.38 6.21 -46.19
C PRO A 487 0.91 6.55 -45.44
N GLU A 488 1.93 7.02 -46.17
CA GLU A 488 3.17 7.54 -45.59
C GLU A 488 2.97 9.00 -45.16
N THR A 489 2.37 9.19 -43.99
CA THR A 489 2.17 10.50 -43.37
C THR A 489 2.87 10.56 -42.02
N ASN A 490 3.37 11.75 -41.64
CA ASN A 490 4.01 11.97 -40.35
C ASN A 490 3.00 12.10 -39.19
N ASP A 491 1.72 12.33 -39.50
CA ASP A 491 0.68 12.63 -38.50
C ASP A 491 -0.23 11.44 -38.16
N ALA A 492 0.01 10.28 -38.79
CA ALA A 492 -0.68 9.04 -38.48
C ALA A 492 0.20 7.80 -38.64
N ILE A 493 -0.07 6.80 -37.82
CA ILE A 493 0.63 5.52 -37.82
C ILE A 493 -0.37 4.35 -37.97
N PRO A 494 -0.05 3.28 -38.71
CA PRO A 494 -0.90 2.09 -38.75
C PRO A 494 -0.99 1.44 -37.37
N MET A 495 -2.21 1.18 -36.88
CA MET A 495 -2.41 0.58 -35.56
C MET A 495 -1.65 -0.75 -35.42
N ILE A 496 -1.67 -1.58 -36.46
CA ILE A 496 -1.03 -2.89 -36.47
C ILE A 496 0.48 -2.84 -36.26
N SER A 497 1.13 -1.72 -36.59
CA SER A 497 2.59 -1.53 -36.39
C SER A 497 2.98 -1.38 -34.91
N LYS A 498 2.02 -1.08 -34.03
CA LYS A 498 2.23 -0.92 -32.58
C LYS A 498 1.74 -2.12 -31.78
N LEU A 499 1.30 -3.18 -32.45
CA LEU A 499 0.88 -4.44 -31.83
C LEU A 499 1.98 -5.50 -31.99
N ARG A 500 2.30 -6.21 -30.92
CA ARG A 500 3.17 -7.39 -30.95
C ARG A 500 2.29 -8.64 -30.90
N TYR A 501 2.35 -9.48 -31.91
CA TYR A 501 1.57 -10.72 -32.00
C TYR A 501 2.35 -11.81 -32.74
N ASN A 502 1.91 -13.07 -32.63
CA ASN A 502 2.53 -14.18 -33.34
C ASN A 502 2.22 -14.10 -34.86
N PRO A 503 3.24 -14.12 -35.75
CA PRO A 503 3.04 -14.05 -37.20
C PRO A 503 2.08 -15.11 -37.77
N ARG A 504 1.90 -16.26 -37.11
CA ARG A 504 0.90 -17.28 -37.49
C ARG A 504 -0.52 -16.70 -37.56
N PHE A 505 -0.80 -15.69 -36.74
CA PHE A 505 -2.11 -15.05 -36.62
C PHE A 505 -2.24 -13.74 -37.41
N ASP A 506 -1.29 -13.44 -38.32
CA ASP A 506 -1.25 -12.19 -39.08
C ASP A 506 -2.57 -11.87 -39.80
N LYS A 507 -3.20 -12.88 -40.41
CA LYS A 507 -4.52 -12.72 -41.05
C LYS A 507 -5.60 -12.27 -40.05
N ALA A 508 -5.61 -12.81 -38.84
CA ALA A 508 -6.58 -12.44 -37.81
C ALA A 508 -6.36 -11.00 -37.34
N PHE A 509 -5.11 -10.62 -37.08
CA PHE A 509 -4.77 -9.27 -36.62
C PHE A 509 -4.98 -8.20 -37.71
N LYS A 510 -4.63 -8.47 -38.96
CA LYS A 510 -4.94 -7.58 -40.09
C LYS A 510 -6.44 -7.43 -40.32
N HIS A 511 -7.22 -8.49 -40.12
CA HIS A 511 -8.68 -8.40 -40.20
C HIS A 511 -9.27 -7.49 -39.12
N VAL A 512 -8.77 -7.57 -37.88
CA VAL A 512 -9.29 -6.79 -36.74
C VAL A 512 -8.76 -5.35 -36.72
N PHE A 513 -7.46 -5.15 -36.91
CA PHE A 513 -6.75 -3.87 -36.71
C PHE A 513 -6.13 -3.29 -37.98
N GLY A 514 -6.09 -4.04 -39.08
CA GLY A 514 -5.37 -3.64 -40.29
C GLY A 514 -6.01 -2.50 -41.09
N LYS A 515 -7.22 -2.06 -40.72
CA LYS A 515 -7.96 -0.98 -41.40
C LYS A 515 -8.06 0.31 -40.60
N THR A 516 -7.26 0.44 -39.53
CA THR A 516 -7.33 1.58 -38.62
C THR A 516 -5.99 2.28 -38.47
N LEU A 517 -5.99 3.61 -38.60
CA LEU A 517 -4.85 4.49 -38.39
C LEU A 517 -4.98 5.23 -37.06
N ILE A 518 -3.88 5.33 -36.31
CA ILE A 518 -3.80 6.14 -35.11
C ILE A 518 -3.31 7.53 -35.50
N CYS A 519 -4.11 8.55 -35.28
CA CYS A 519 -3.84 9.93 -35.67
C CYS A 519 -3.57 10.81 -34.43
N ARG A 520 -2.83 11.91 -34.63
CA ARG A 520 -2.47 12.83 -33.55
C ARG A 520 -3.67 13.61 -32.97
N SER A 521 -4.63 14.01 -33.81
CA SER A 521 -5.79 14.80 -33.41
C SER A 521 -7.04 14.39 -34.18
N MET A 522 -8.22 14.76 -33.67
CA MET A 522 -9.51 14.46 -34.30
C MET A 522 -9.65 15.12 -35.69
N GLU A 523 -9.07 16.32 -35.86
CA GLU A 523 -9.06 17.05 -37.13
C GLU A 523 -8.28 16.26 -38.21
N VAL A 524 -7.09 15.75 -37.84
CA VAL A 524 -6.28 14.90 -38.70
C VAL A 524 -7.00 13.58 -38.99
N SER A 525 -7.64 12.96 -37.98
CA SER A 525 -8.44 11.75 -38.18
C SER A 525 -9.54 11.95 -39.21
N THR A 526 -10.22 13.10 -39.19
CA THR A 526 -11.31 13.42 -40.13
C THR A 526 -10.79 13.64 -41.55
N GLN A 527 -9.67 14.34 -41.68
CA GLN A 527 -9.02 14.57 -42.98
C GLN A 527 -8.54 13.25 -43.60
N LEU A 528 -7.86 12.41 -42.81
CA LEU A 528 -7.28 11.15 -43.28
C LEU A 528 -8.35 10.10 -43.58
N ALA A 529 -9.38 9.96 -42.75
CA ALA A 529 -10.48 9.02 -42.99
C ALA A 529 -11.27 9.33 -44.28
N ARG A 530 -11.31 10.62 -44.68
CA ARG A 530 -11.91 11.06 -45.95
C ARG A 530 -10.99 10.80 -47.16
N ALA A 531 -9.68 10.97 -46.98
CA ALA A 531 -8.70 10.84 -48.05
C ALA A 531 -8.32 9.39 -48.36
N PHE A 532 -8.11 8.58 -47.33
CA PHE A 532 -7.75 7.17 -47.42
C PHE A 532 -8.89 6.39 -46.78
N THR A 533 -9.51 5.44 -47.51
CA THR A 533 -10.68 4.68 -47.07
C THR A 533 -10.37 3.72 -45.90
N MET A 534 -10.00 4.30 -44.76
CA MET A 534 -9.53 3.66 -43.54
C MET A 534 -10.16 4.36 -42.34
N ASP A 535 -10.44 3.61 -41.29
CA ASP A 535 -10.92 4.20 -40.05
C ASP A 535 -9.73 4.91 -39.36
N CYS A 536 -9.99 6.04 -38.72
CA CYS A 536 -8.97 6.79 -37.99
C CYS A 536 -9.38 6.91 -36.52
N ILE A 537 -8.42 6.86 -35.61
CA ILE A 537 -8.67 6.98 -34.17
C ILE A 537 -7.59 7.82 -33.50
N THR A 538 -7.94 8.63 -32.50
CA THR A 538 -6.96 9.35 -31.67
C THR A 538 -6.45 8.47 -30.53
N LEU A 539 -5.36 8.87 -29.86
CA LEU A 539 -4.89 8.19 -28.64
C LEU A 539 -5.93 8.21 -27.52
N GLU A 540 -6.76 9.25 -27.49
CA GLU A 540 -7.81 9.46 -26.48
C GLU A 540 -9.07 8.61 -26.74
N GLY A 541 -9.18 7.98 -27.91
CA GLY A 541 -10.27 7.06 -28.25
C GLY A 541 -11.34 7.62 -29.19
N ASP A 542 -11.18 8.85 -29.69
CA ASP A 542 -12.11 9.41 -30.67
C ASP A 542 -11.90 8.77 -32.04
N GLN A 543 -12.93 8.10 -32.53
CA GLN A 543 -12.92 7.34 -33.77
C GLN A 543 -13.72 8.04 -34.87
N VAL A 544 -13.12 8.13 -36.05
CA VAL A 544 -13.75 8.55 -37.30
C VAL A 544 -13.75 7.37 -38.25
N SER A 545 -14.94 6.86 -38.58
CA SER A 545 -15.06 5.80 -39.58
C SER A 545 -14.83 6.35 -40.99
N HIS A 546 -14.28 5.53 -41.87
CA HIS A 546 -14.18 5.79 -43.31
C HIS A 546 -15.55 6.05 -43.98
N ARG A 547 -16.67 5.75 -43.29
CA ARG A 547 -18.05 6.02 -43.72
C ARG A 547 -18.64 7.30 -43.13
N GLY A 548 -17.84 8.08 -42.39
CA GLY A 548 -18.23 9.37 -41.82
C GLY A 548 -18.90 9.31 -40.43
N ALA A 549 -18.99 8.13 -39.81
CA ALA A 549 -19.47 8.02 -38.43
C ALA A 549 -18.39 8.53 -37.45
N LEU A 550 -18.80 9.39 -36.51
CA LEU A 550 -17.95 9.90 -35.43
C LEU A 550 -18.39 9.28 -34.11
N THR A 551 -17.47 8.63 -33.41
CA THR A 551 -17.71 8.01 -32.11
C THR A 551 -16.64 8.51 -31.15
N GLY A 552 -17.06 9.14 -30.06
CA GLY A 552 -16.15 9.65 -29.03
C GLY A 552 -16.87 9.79 -27.69
N GLY A 553 -16.10 9.98 -26.63
CA GLY A 553 -16.64 10.08 -25.26
C GLY A 553 -15.56 9.93 -24.20
N TYR A 554 -15.99 9.92 -22.94
CA TYR A 554 -15.07 9.69 -21.83
C TYR A 554 -14.79 8.19 -21.65
N TYR A 555 -13.53 7.80 -21.81
CA TYR A 555 -13.06 6.44 -21.59
C TYR A 555 -12.33 6.35 -20.25
N ASP A 556 -12.92 5.61 -19.31
CA ASP A 556 -12.34 5.38 -17.98
C ASP A 556 -11.20 4.36 -18.07
N THR A 557 -9.98 4.79 -17.78
CA THR A 557 -8.79 3.92 -17.78
C THR A 557 -8.92 2.78 -16.78
N ARG A 558 -9.62 2.97 -15.66
CA ARG A 558 -9.83 1.91 -14.65
C ARG A 558 -10.66 0.73 -15.16
N LYS A 559 -11.40 0.93 -16.25
CA LYS A 559 -12.20 -0.12 -16.90
C LYS A 559 -11.53 -0.64 -18.17
N SER A 560 -10.28 -0.25 -18.43
CA SER A 560 -9.48 -0.78 -19.54
C SER A 560 -9.34 -2.29 -19.35
N ARG A 561 -9.81 -3.03 -20.36
CA ARG A 561 -9.79 -4.48 -20.32
C ARG A 561 -8.37 -5.00 -20.48
N LEU A 562 -7.57 -4.39 -21.36
CA LEU A 562 -6.18 -4.76 -21.62
C LEU A 562 -5.29 -4.50 -20.41
N GLU A 563 -5.50 -3.40 -19.70
CA GLU A 563 -4.80 -3.11 -18.45
C GLU A 563 -5.12 -4.16 -17.38
N LEU A 564 -6.40 -4.42 -17.14
CA LEU A 564 -6.84 -5.43 -16.18
C LEU A 564 -6.32 -6.84 -16.53
N GLN A 565 -6.29 -7.22 -17.81
CA GLN A 565 -5.75 -8.51 -18.26
C GLN A 565 -4.25 -8.61 -18.04
N LYS A 566 -3.50 -7.52 -18.26
CA LYS A 566 -2.06 -7.47 -17.97
C LYS A 566 -1.79 -7.59 -16.48
N ASP A 567 -2.61 -6.95 -15.65
CA ASP A 567 -2.49 -7.03 -14.20
C ASP A 567 -2.84 -8.42 -13.65
N VAL A 568 -3.84 -9.09 -14.24
CA VAL A 568 -4.13 -10.50 -13.96
C VAL A 568 -2.95 -11.39 -14.34
N ARG A 569 -2.37 -11.22 -15.54
CA ARG A 569 -1.19 -12.01 -15.97
C ARG A 569 0.01 -11.82 -15.05
N LYS A 570 0.28 -10.57 -14.64
CA LYS A 570 1.36 -10.29 -13.67
C LYS A 570 1.08 -10.97 -12.33
N ALA A 571 -0.15 -10.89 -11.83
CA ALA A 571 -0.53 -11.56 -10.59
C ALA A 571 -0.41 -13.10 -10.69
N GLU A 572 -0.74 -13.69 -11.84
CA GLU A 572 -0.56 -15.12 -12.12
C GLU A 572 0.93 -15.51 -12.18
N GLU A 573 1.78 -14.71 -12.83
CA GLU A 573 3.23 -14.90 -12.87
C GLU A 573 3.85 -14.81 -11.47
N GLU A 574 3.43 -13.85 -10.65
CA GLU A 574 3.87 -13.67 -9.26
C GLU A 574 3.42 -14.80 -8.31
N LEU A 575 2.39 -15.55 -8.70
CA LEU A 575 1.87 -16.74 -8.00
C LEU A 575 2.48 -18.05 -8.52
N GLY A 576 3.37 -17.99 -9.52
CA GLY A 576 4.04 -19.17 -10.07
C GLY A 576 3.12 -20.08 -10.85
N PHE A 577 1.97 -19.58 -11.35
CA PHE A 577 1.20 -20.35 -12.32
C PHE A 577 2.06 -20.54 -13.57
N PRO A 578 2.25 -21.77 -14.06
CA PRO A 578 3.03 -22.00 -15.27
C PRO A 578 2.39 -21.20 -16.40
N LYS A 579 3.21 -20.47 -17.15
CA LYS A 579 2.82 -20.00 -18.48
C LYS A 579 2.30 -21.23 -19.22
N ASN A 580 1.03 -21.22 -19.62
CA ASN A 580 0.59 -22.11 -20.68
C ASN A 580 1.41 -21.71 -21.90
N ALA A 581 2.57 -22.33 -22.06
CA ALA A 581 3.37 -22.26 -23.25
C ALA A 581 2.65 -23.08 -24.32
N ASP A 582 2.52 -22.43 -25.46
CA ASP A 582 2.02 -22.86 -26.76
C ASP A 582 0.50 -22.80 -27.00
#